data_AF-A0A6L4AYZ4-F1
#
_entry.id   AF-A0A6L4AYZ4-F1
#
_cell.length_a   1.000
_cell.length_b   1.000
_cell.length_c   1.000
_cell.angle_alpha   90.00
_cell.angle_beta   90.00
_cell.angle_gamma   90.00
#
_symmetry.space_group_name_H-M   'P 1'
#
loop_
_entity.id
_entity.type
_entity.pdbx_description
1 polymer ?
#
loop_
_entity_poly.entity_id
_entity_poly.type
_entity_poly.pdbx_seq_one_letter_code
_entity_poly.pdbx_strand_id
1 'polypeptide(L)'
;MGDETPAARRERDSLGEIDVPAGAWWGAQTERARRNFPVSGLRFPRRFLAALATIKAEAARVNGELGVLSEPLAAAIREAALEVVAGRFDDQFPLDVFQTGSGTSTNMNANEVIANRAIARLGGEVGSKRPVHPNDHVNASQSSNDVIPSAIHVAAYGALVEEAEPALGRLAAALAAKAAEFDDVVKIGRTHLQDAVPVRLGQEFAGWARQAANGVERLAAARLR
;
A
#
# COMPACT_ATOMS: atom_id res chain seq x y z
N MET A 1 13.58 -34.31 15.75
CA MET A 1 12.60 -33.30 16.19
C MET A 1 11.41 -33.47 15.27
N GLY A 2 10.26 -33.84 15.81
CA GLY A 2 9.06 -34.14 15.02
C GLY A 2 8.66 -32.93 14.21
N ASP A 3 8.56 -33.11 12.90
CA ASP A 3 8.00 -32.16 11.96
C ASP A 3 6.48 -32.13 12.23
N GLU A 4 6.05 -31.32 13.22
CA GLU A 4 4.64 -30.98 13.36
C GLU A 4 4.27 -30.14 12.15
N THR A 5 3.71 -30.80 11.14
CA THR A 5 3.10 -30.12 10.00
C THR A 5 2.11 -29.10 10.58
N PRO A 6 2.30 -27.79 10.37
CA PRO A 6 1.42 -26.79 10.93
C PRO A 6 -0.01 -27.10 10.49
N ALA A 7 -0.96 -27.06 11.43
CA ALA A 7 -2.36 -27.35 11.14
C ALA A 7 -2.82 -26.58 9.89
N ALA A 8 -3.50 -27.26 8.97
CA ALA A 8 -3.91 -26.70 7.69
C ALA A 8 -5.44 -26.74 7.52
N ARG A 9 -5.97 -25.72 6.86
CA ARG A 9 -7.36 -25.60 6.41
C ARG A 9 -7.43 -25.90 4.91
N ARG A 10 -8.37 -26.74 4.48
CA ARG A 10 -8.63 -26.91 3.05
C ARG A 10 -9.44 -25.75 2.50
N GLU A 11 -8.89 -25.13 1.46
CA GLU A 11 -9.55 -24.13 0.65
C GLU A 11 -9.77 -24.67 -0.77
N ARG A 12 -10.71 -24.07 -1.49
CA ARG A 12 -11.06 -24.45 -2.85
C ARG A 12 -11.26 -23.23 -3.73
N ASP A 13 -10.73 -23.31 -4.94
CA ASP A 13 -11.02 -22.44 -6.08
C ASP A 13 -11.40 -23.29 -7.31
N SER A 14 -11.47 -22.66 -8.49
CA SER A 14 -11.80 -23.35 -9.75
C SER A 14 -10.75 -24.37 -10.19
N LEU A 15 -9.52 -24.30 -9.68
CA LEU A 15 -8.43 -25.23 -9.98
C LEU A 15 -8.40 -26.42 -9.00
N GLY A 16 -9.33 -26.47 -8.04
CA GLY A 16 -9.48 -27.56 -7.08
C GLY A 16 -9.10 -27.15 -5.67
N GLU A 17 -8.78 -28.15 -4.84
CA GLU A 17 -8.45 -27.95 -3.43
C GLU A 17 -6.97 -27.60 -3.23
N ILE A 18 -6.69 -26.87 -2.16
CA ILE A 18 -5.34 -26.56 -1.69
C ILE A 18 -5.32 -26.37 -0.18
N ASP A 19 -4.25 -26.87 0.46
CA ASP A 19 -4.03 -26.68 1.89
C ASP A 19 -3.45 -25.29 2.17
N VAL A 20 -4.10 -24.56 3.07
CA VAL A 20 -3.71 -23.23 3.55
C VAL A 20 -3.38 -23.33 5.05
N PRO A 21 -2.35 -22.66 5.58
CA PRO A 21 -2.08 -22.69 7.01
C PRO A 21 -3.30 -22.28 7.85
N ALA A 22 -3.62 -22.99 8.92
CA ALA A 22 -4.85 -22.77 9.70
C ALA A 22 -4.93 -21.36 10.30
N GLY A 23 -3.79 -20.77 10.68
CA GLY A 23 -3.69 -19.40 11.18
C GLY A 23 -3.76 -18.31 10.11
N ALA A 24 -3.78 -18.68 8.83
CA ALA A 24 -3.82 -17.73 7.73
C ALA A 24 -5.25 -17.29 7.40
N TRP A 25 -5.43 -15.99 7.22
CA TRP A 25 -6.68 -15.39 6.77
C TRP A 25 -6.85 -15.43 5.25
N TRP A 26 -5.78 -15.61 4.47
CA TRP A 26 -5.88 -15.75 3.01
C TRP A 26 -6.47 -17.10 2.59
N GLY A 27 -6.82 -17.24 1.31
CA GLY A 27 -7.52 -18.40 0.77
C GLY A 27 -6.73 -19.10 -0.35
N ALA A 28 -7.47 -19.87 -1.17
CA ALA A 28 -6.88 -20.72 -2.20
C ALA A 28 -6.06 -19.94 -3.24
N GLN A 29 -6.56 -18.80 -3.73
CA GLN A 29 -5.89 -18.08 -4.82
C GLN A 29 -4.60 -17.44 -4.34
N THR A 30 -4.58 -16.91 -3.12
CA THR A 30 -3.36 -16.39 -2.50
C THR A 30 -2.34 -17.49 -2.27
N GLU A 31 -2.76 -18.65 -1.75
CA GLU A 31 -1.82 -19.75 -1.50
C GLU A 31 -1.23 -20.29 -2.80
N ARG A 32 -2.01 -20.40 -3.88
CA ARG A 32 -1.49 -20.74 -5.20
C ARG A 32 -0.51 -19.69 -5.71
N ALA A 33 -0.85 -18.40 -5.63
CA ALA A 33 0.04 -17.34 -6.06
C ALA A 33 1.36 -17.33 -5.26
N ARG A 34 1.29 -17.54 -3.94
CA ARG A 34 2.46 -17.65 -3.06
C ARG A 34 3.39 -18.79 -3.48
N ARG A 35 2.86 -19.93 -3.94
CA ARG A 35 3.63 -21.07 -4.45
C ARG A 35 4.17 -20.85 -5.87
N ASN A 36 3.45 -20.13 -6.71
CA ASN A 36 3.78 -19.92 -8.12
C ASN A 36 4.79 -18.78 -8.34
N PHE A 37 4.82 -17.79 -7.46
CA PHE A 37 5.65 -16.58 -7.62
C PHE A 37 6.68 -16.34 -6.50
N PRO A 38 7.54 -17.30 -6.11
CA PRO A 38 8.60 -17.10 -5.13
C PRO A 38 9.84 -16.44 -5.76
N VAL A 39 9.71 -15.20 -6.24
CA VAL A 39 10.74 -14.58 -7.11
C VAL A 39 11.84 -13.86 -6.34
N SER A 40 11.49 -12.98 -5.39
CA SER A 40 12.44 -12.03 -4.78
C SER A 40 12.35 -11.92 -3.25
N GLY A 41 11.20 -12.27 -2.67
CA GLY A 41 10.89 -12.01 -1.27
C GLY A 41 10.42 -10.58 -0.98
N LEU A 42 10.40 -9.69 -1.96
CA LEU A 42 9.87 -8.33 -1.82
C LEU A 42 8.35 -8.37 -1.79
N ARG A 43 7.75 -7.81 -0.74
CA ARG A 43 6.29 -7.73 -0.58
C ARG A 43 5.78 -6.33 -0.86
N PHE A 44 4.47 -6.20 -1.10
CA PHE A 44 3.84 -4.89 -1.21
C PHE A 44 4.01 -4.09 0.09
N PRO A 45 4.33 -2.78 -0.01
CA PRO A 45 4.48 -1.95 1.16
C PRO A 45 3.14 -1.77 1.87
N ARG A 46 3.17 -1.63 3.21
CA ARG A 46 1.96 -1.40 4.03
C ARG A 46 1.07 -0.28 3.51
N ARG A 47 1.65 0.83 3.03
CA ARG A 47 0.91 1.96 2.46
C ARG A 47 0.03 1.54 1.27
N PHE A 48 0.51 0.63 0.44
CA PHE A 48 -0.28 0.05 -0.65
C PHE A 48 -1.39 -0.87 -0.13
N LEU A 49 -1.08 -1.75 0.84
CA LEU A 49 -2.08 -2.65 1.44
C LEU A 49 -3.20 -1.87 2.14
N ALA A 50 -2.86 -0.80 2.85
CA ALA A 50 -3.81 0.11 3.47
C ALA A 50 -4.68 0.82 2.42
N ALA A 51 -4.10 1.32 1.33
CA ALA A 51 -4.85 1.93 0.23
C ALA A 51 -5.83 0.93 -0.42
N LEU A 52 -5.38 -0.29 -0.70
CA LEU A 52 -6.20 -1.37 -1.25
C LEU A 52 -7.36 -1.71 -0.30
N ALA A 53 -7.08 -1.85 1.00
CA ALA A 53 -8.11 -2.13 1.99
C ALA A 53 -9.10 -0.99 2.18
N THR A 54 -8.67 0.28 2.11
CA THR A 54 -9.56 1.45 2.12
C THR A 54 -10.54 1.40 0.95
N ILE A 55 -10.07 1.04 -0.26
CA ILE A 55 -10.94 0.84 -1.42
C ILE A 55 -11.99 -0.24 -1.13
N LYS A 56 -11.59 -1.37 -0.55
CA LYS A 56 -12.55 -2.45 -0.18
C LYS A 56 -13.55 -2.00 0.88
N ALA A 57 -13.12 -1.21 1.87
CA ALA A 57 -13.99 -0.68 2.91
C ALA A 57 -15.07 0.26 2.34
N GLU A 58 -14.67 1.19 1.47
CA GLU A 58 -15.60 2.14 0.85
C GLU A 58 -16.48 1.49 -0.21
N ALA A 59 -15.95 0.53 -0.98
CA ALA A 59 -16.76 -0.25 -1.91
C ALA A 59 -17.86 -1.05 -1.18
N ALA A 60 -17.55 -1.65 -0.03
CA ALA A 60 -18.55 -2.34 0.79
C ALA A 60 -19.62 -1.38 1.31
N ARG A 61 -19.24 -0.19 1.79
CA ARG A 61 -20.18 0.84 2.24
C ARG A 61 -21.13 1.26 1.11
N VAL A 62 -20.59 1.65 -0.04
CA VAL A 62 -21.37 2.11 -1.19
C VAL A 62 -22.26 0.99 -1.74
N ASN A 63 -21.75 -0.24 -1.84
CA ASN A 63 -22.57 -1.38 -2.27
C ASN A 63 -23.70 -1.68 -1.28
N GLY A 64 -23.52 -1.43 0.02
CA GLY A 64 -24.60 -1.48 1.01
C GLY A 64 -25.67 -0.40 0.77
N GLU A 65 -25.26 0.85 0.53
CA GLU A 65 -26.15 1.98 0.23
C GLU A 65 -26.95 1.77 -1.08
N LEU A 66 -26.32 1.14 -2.08
CA LEU A 66 -26.95 0.81 -3.35
C LEU A 66 -27.79 -0.48 -3.32
N GLY A 67 -27.82 -1.20 -2.19
CA GLY A 67 -28.55 -2.46 -2.05
C GLY A 67 -27.95 -3.66 -2.78
N VAL A 68 -26.70 -3.54 -3.27
CA VAL A 68 -25.93 -4.66 -3.87
C VAL A 68 -25.53 -5.66 -2.80
N LEU A 69 -25.22 -5.18 -1.59
CA LEU A 69 -24.98 -5.99 -0.40
C LEU A 69 -26.05 -5.70 0.64
N SER A 70 -26.41 -6.72 1.42
CA SER A 70 -27.19 -6.46 2.63
C SER A 70 -26.37 -5.65 3.64
N GLU A 71 -27.04 -4.82 4.42
CA GLU A 71 -26.41 -3.97 5.42
C GLU A 71 -25.50 -4.76 6.40
N PRO A 72 -25.89 -5.94 6.93
CA PRO A 72 -25.00 -6.72 7.79
C PRO A 72 -23.73 -7.20 7.10
N LEU A 73 -23.81 -7.58 5.81
CA LEU A 73 -22.63 -8.00 5.04
C LEU A 73 -21.71 -6.80 4.75
N ALA A 74 -22.29 -5.69 4.29
CA ALA A 74 -21.55 -4.46 4.02
C ALA A 74 -20.79 -3.96 5.27
N ALA A 75 -21.45 -3.92 6.42
CA ALA A 75 -20.85 -3.54 7.70
C ALA A 75 -19.70 -4.48 8.09
N ALA A 76 -19.94 -5.80 8.01
CA ALA A 76 -18.93 -6.79 8.39
C ALA A 76 -17.66 -6.72 7.53
N ILE A 77 -17.83 -6.55 6.21
CA ILE A 77 -16.73 -6.41 5.25
C ILE A 77 -15.97 -5.11 5.50
N ARG A 78 -16.69 -3.99 5.67
CA ARG A 78 -16.08 -2.68 5.93
C ARG A 78 -15.22 -2.70 7.18
N GLU A 79 -15.74 -3.24 8.28
CA GLU A 79 -15.01 -3.32 9.54
C GLU A 79 -13.77 -4.23 9.42
N ALA A 80 -13.88 -5.39 8.75
CA ALA A 80 -12.75 -6.25 8.48
C ALA A 80 -11.68 -5.56 7.62
N ALA A 81 -12.09 -4.81 6.59
CA ALA A 81 -11.18 -4.02 5.76
C ALA A 81 -10.47 -2.91 6.56
N LEU A 82 -11.19 -2.23 7.46
CA LEU A 82 -10.59 -1.20 8.33
C LEU A 82 -9.55 -1.77 9.32
N GLU A 83 -9.67 -3.04 9.72
CA GLU A 83 -8.62 -3.71 10.49
C GLU A 83 -7.33 -3.92 9.67
N VAL A 84 -7.46 -4.17 8.36
CA VAL A 84 -6.32 -4.22 7.43
C VAL A 84 -5.74 -2.82 7.22
N VAL A 85 -6.57 -1.77 7.11
CA VAL A 85 -6.10 -0.37 7.04
C VAL A 85 -5.28 -0.01 8.29
N ALA A 86 -5.71 -0.46 9.47
CA ALA A 86 -4.98 -0.29 10.73
C ALA A 86 -3.69 -1.13 10.81
N GLY A 87 -3.44 -2.00 9.84
CA GLY A 87 -2.28 -2.88 9.73
C GLY A 87 -2.23 -3.98 10.77
N ARG A 88 -3.39 -4.47 11.22
CA ARG A 88 -3.48 -5.62 12.15
C ARG A 88 -3.17 -6.97 11.48
N PHE A 89 -3.13 -6.99 10.15
CA PHE A 89 -3.00 -8.20 9.34
C PHE A 89 -1.92 -8.06 8.26
N ASP A 90 -0.89 -7.22 8.47
CA ASP A 90 0.18 -7.01 7.49
C ASP A 90 0.92 -8.32 7.15
N ASP A 91 0.96 -9.28 8.08
CA ASP A 91 1.54 -10.61 7.90
C ASP A 91 0.68 -11.56 7.04
N GLN A 92 -0.58 -11.20 6.76
CA GLN A 92 -1.54 -11.96 5.96
C GLN A 92 -1.47 -11.66 4.45
N PHE A 93 -0.47 -10.87 4.04
CA PHE A 93 -0.20 -10.52 2.65
C PHE A 93 1.16 -11.08 2.23
N PRO A 94 1.27 -12.41 1.99
CA PRO A 94 2.55 -13.07 1.78
C PRO A 94 3.11 -12.93 0.36
N LEU A 95 2.37 -12.29 -0.55
CA LEU A 95 2.68 -12.29 -1.98
C LEU A 95 3.87 -11.38 -2.32
N ASP A 96 4.66 -11.88 -3.27
CA ASP A 96 5.75 -11.13 -3.89
C ASP A 96 5.21 -10.04 -4.84
N VAL A 97 5.94 -8.94 -4.98
CA VAL A 97 5.63 -7.90 -5.97
C VAL A 97 5.69 -8.43 -7.40
N PHE A 98 6.55 -9.42 -7.68
CA PHE A 98 6.68 -10.06 -9.00
C PHE A 98 5.65 -11.17 -9.20
N GLN A 99 4.40 -10.76 -9.32
CA GLN A 99 3.23 -11.60 -9.63
C GLN A 99 2.66 -11.26 -11.02
N THR A 100 1.41 -11.63 -11.29
CA THR A 100 0.67 -11.13 -12.47
C THR A 100 0.72 -9.60 -12.59
N GLY A 101 0.94 -9.09 -13.82
CA GLY A 101 1.13 -7.65 -14.07
C GLY A 101 -0.08 -6.77 -13.79
N SER A 102 -1.29 -7.34 -13.76
CA SER A 102 -2.52 -6.65 -13.35
C SER A 102 -2.68 -6.53 -11.83
N GLY A 103 -1.84 -7.19 -11.03
CA GLY A 103 -1.97 -7.26 -9.57
C GLY A 103 -3.16 -8.10 -9.08
N THR A 104 -3.78 -8.91 -9.94
CA THR A 104 -4.96 -9.72 -9.60
C THR A 104 -4.74 -10.61 -8.36
N SER A 105 -3.57 -11.23 -8.20
CA SER A 105 -3.30 -12.09 -7.04
C SER A 105 -3.31 -11.30 -5.73
N THR A 106 -2.79 -10.06 -5.71
CA THR A 106 -2.87 -9.18 -4.53
C THR A 106 -4.27 -8.62 -4.29
N ASN A 107 -5.04 -8.31 -5.35
CA ASN A 107 -6.46 -7.97 -5.19
C ASN A 107 -7.23 -9.11 -4.53
N MET A 108 -7.01 -10.35 -5.01
CA MET A 108 -7.63 -11.54 -4.44
C MET A 108 -7.15 -11.84 -3.03
N ASN A 109 -5.88 -11.57 -2.70
CA ASN A 109 -5.38 -11.68 -1.34
C ASN A 109 -6.12 -10.77 -0.37
N ALA A 110 -6.35 -9.50 -0.74
CA ALA A 110 -7.17 -8.61 0.07
C ALA A 110 -8.60 -9.14 0.20
N ASN A 111 -9.21 -9.58 -0.91
CA ASN A 111 -10.56 -10.12 -0.91
C ASN A 111 -10.71 -11.33 0.02
N GLU A 112 -9.77 -12.28 -0.04
CA GLU A 112 -9.78 -13.49 0.78
C GLU A 112 -9.58 -13.20 2.27
N VAL A 113 -8.58 -12.37 2.61
CA VAL A 113 -8.31 -11.96 4.00
C VAL A 113 -9.52 -11.25 4.60
N ILE A 114 -10.08 -10.27 3.89
CA ILE A 114 -11.24 -9.50 4.36
C ILE A 114 -12.48 -10.39 4.47
N ALA A 115 -12.73 -11.28 3.49
CA ALA A 115 -13.87 -12.19 3.53
C ALA A 115 -13.79 -13.13 4.73
N ASN A 116 -12.65 -13.81 4.92
CA ASN A 116 -12.46 -14.74 6.02
C ASN A 116 -12.52 -14.04 7.38
N ARG A 117 -11.99 -12.81 7.48
CA ARG A 117 -12.12 -12.01 8.69
C ARG A 117 -13.57 -11.61 8.96
N ALA A 118 -14.32 -11.19 7.94
CA ALA A 118 -15.74 -10.85 8.08
C ALA A 118 -16.59 -12.07 8.44
N ILE A 119 -16.30 -13.26 7.88
CA ILE A 119 -16.93 -14.53 8.25
C ILE A 119 -16.76 -14.81 9.74
N ALA A 120 -15.52 -14.73 10.24
CA ALA A 120 -15.24 -14.95 11.67
C ALA A 120 -16.00 -13.96 12.57
N ARG A 121 -16.13 -12.70 12.15
CA ARG A 121 -16.90 -11.68 12.88
C ARG A 121 -18.40 -11.97 12.92
N LEU A 122 -18.92 -12.66 11.91
CA LEU A 122 -20.31 -13.12 11.83
C LEU A 122 -20.52 -14.51 12.45
N GLY A 123 -19.51 -15.08 13.11
CA GLY A 123 -19.58 -16.40 13.74
C GLY A 123 -19.62 -17.58 12.75
N GLY A 124 -19.25 -17.35 11.49
CA GLY A 124 -19.16 -18.40 10.48
C GLY A 124 -17.83 -19.15 10.49
N GLU A 125 -17.76 -20.19 9.66
CA GLU A 125 -16.55 -21.01 9.50
C GLU A 125 -15.60 -20.39 8.46
N VAL A 126 -14.39 -20.02 8.89
CA VAL A 126 -13.35 -19.46 8.02
C VAL A 126 -13.06 -20.41 6.85
N GLY A 127 -12.95 -19.87 5.63
CA GLY A 127 -12.70 -20.63 4.39
C GLY A 127 -13.96 -21.23 3.73
N SER A 128 -15.10 -21.24 4.43
CA SER A 128 -16.38 -21.68 3.86
C SER A 128 -16.91 -20.77 2.76
N LYS A 129 -16.39 -19.53 2.69
CA LYS A 129 -16.88 -18.43 1.82
C LYS A 129 -18.35 -18.06 2.10
N ARG A 130 -18.84 -18.41 3.30
CA ARG A 130 -20.19 -18.12 3.78
C ARG A 130 -20.12 -17.51 5.19
N PRO A 131 -20.87 -16.44 5.47
CA PRO A 131 -21.79 -15.74 4.56
C PRO A 131 -21.10 -14.74 3.61
N VAL A 132 -19.78 -14.57 3.68
CA VAL A 132 -19.05 -13.58 2.86
C VAL A 132 -18.20 -14.27 1.79
N HIS A 133 -18.54 -14.08 0.51
CA HIS A 133 -17.74 -14.58 -0.60
C HIS A 133 -16.68 -13.55 -1.01
N PRO A 134 -15.41 -13.92 -1.20
CA PRO A 134 -14.35 -12.98 -1.55
C PRO A 134 -14.60 -12.29 -2.91
N ASN A 135 -15.15 -13.02 -3.89
CA ASN A 135 -15.44 -12.43 -5.19
C ASN A 135 -16.82 -11.76 -5.24
N ASP A 136 -17.85 -12.40 -4.68
CA ASP A 136 -19.23 -11.98 -4.93
C ASP A 136 -19.64 -10.85 -4.00
N HIS A 137 -18.98 -10.73 -2.84
CA HIS A 137 -19.28 -9.70 -1.84
C HIS A 137 -18.13 -8.70 -1.68
N VAL A 138 -16.91 -9.14 -1.37
CA VAL A 138 -15.78 -8.21 -1.13
C VAL A 138 -15.32 -7.52 -2.42
N ASN A 139 -15.35 -8.25 -3.54
CA ASN A 139 -15.02 -7.72 -4.87
C ASN A 139 -16.26 -7.30 -5.68
N ALA A 140 -17.43 -7.15 -5.04
CA ALA A 140 -18.63 -6.69 -5.71
C ALA A 140 -18.39 -5.32 -6.38
N SER A 141 -18.85 -5.18 -7.63
CA SER A 141 -18.74 -3.96 -8.44
C SER A 141 -17.30 -3.54 -8.79
N GLN A 142 -16.33 -4.46 -8.74
CA GLN A 142 -14.91 -4.16 -8.92
C GLN A 142 -14.22 -5.15 -9.86
N SER A 143 -13.10 -4.72 -10.45
CA SER A 143 -12.12 -5.57 -11.14
C SER A 143 -10.76 -5.47 -10.43
N SER A 144 -9.80 -6.34 -10.76
CA SER A 144 -8.40 -6.02 -10.40
C SER A 144 -7.87 -4.84 -11.21
N ASN A 145 -8.39 -4.67 -12.42
CA ASN A 145 -7.85 -3.75 -13.43
C ASN A 145 -8.18 -2.28 -13.14
N ASP A 146 -9.19 -2.00 -12.31
CA ASP A 146 -9.51 -0.67 -11.79
C ASP A 146 -9.03 -0.48 -10.34
N VAL A 147 -9.15 -1.51 -9.49
CA VAL A 147 -8.77 -1.44 -8.08
C VAL A 147 -7.26 -1.30 -7.89
N ILE A 148 -6.44 -2.08 -8.59
CA ILE A 148 -4.98 -2.04 -8.40
C ILE A 148 -4.39 -0.68 -8.82
N PRO A 149 -4.69 -0.14 -10.02
CA PRO A 149 -4.26 1.22 -10.36
C PRO A 149 -4.78 2.28 -9.39
N SER A 150 -6.03 2.17 -8.92
CA SER A 150 -6.57 3.09 -7.91
C SER A 150 -5.78 3.03 -6.60
N ALA A 151 -5.43 1.83 -6.12
CA ALA A 151 -4.61 1.65 -4.93
C ALA A 151 -3.20 2.25 -5.10
N ILE A 152 -2.60 2.12 -6.30
CA ILE A 152 -1.30 2.77 -6.62
C ILE A 152 -1.42 4.28 -6.48
N HIS A 153 -2.46 4.90 -7.07
CA HIS A 153 -2.66 6.35 -7.02
C HIS A 153 -2.89 6.83 -5.58
N VAL A 154 -3.76 6.16 -4.81
CA VAL A 154 -4.03 6.52 -3.40
C VAL A 154 -2.77 6.38 -2.55
N ALA A 155 -2.02 5.28 -2.70
CA ALA A 155 -0.79 5.06 -1.95
C ALA A 155 0.29 6.09 -2.32
N ALA A 156 0.51 6.36 -3.61
CA ALA A 156 1.48 7.33 -4.07
C ALA A 156 1.13 8.76 -3.61
N TYR A 157 -0.15 9.14 -3.72
CA TYR A 157 -0.62 10.44 -3.25
C TYR A 157 -0.36 10.61 -1.74
N GLY A 158 -0.71 9.60 -0.94
CA GLY A 158 -0.42 9.61 0.50
C GLY A 158 1.09 9.76 0.79
N ALA A 159 1.96 9.02 0.10
CA ALA A 159 3.41 9.14 0.26
C ALA A 159 3.93 10.55 -0.08
N LEU A 160 3.39 11.18 -1.13
CA LEU A 160 3.76 12.54 -1.52
C LEU A 160 3.36 13.58 -0.47
N VAL A 161 2.11 13.50 0.02
CA VAL A 161 1.53 14.49 0.93
C VAL A 161 2.03 14.35 2.36
N GLU A 162 2.16 13.13 2.84
CA GLU A 162 2.45 12.86 4.26
C GLU A 162 3.96 12.77 4.53
N GLU A 163 4.76 12.38 3.53
CA GLU A 163 6.20 12.11 3.74
C GLU A 163 7.08 13.03 2.88
N ALA A 164 7.00 12.91 1.55
CA ALA A 164 8.00 13.48 0.65
C ALA A 164 8.03 15.01 0.67
N GLU A 165 6.87 15.66 0.56
CA GLU A 165 6.79 17.12 0.59
C GLU A 165 7.14 17.73 1.95
N PRO A 166 6.61 17.24 3.08
CA PRO A 166 7.04 17.72 4.38
C PRO A 166 8.55 17.56 4.60
N ALA A 167 9.14 16.44 4.17
CA ALA A 167 10.58 16.21 4.29
C ALA A 167 11.40 17.20 3.45
N LEU A 168 11.04 17.41 2.18
CA LEU A 168 11.70 18.39 1.31
C LEU A 168 11.49 19.84 1.79
N GLY A 169 10.31 20.15 2.32
CA GLY A 169 10.03 21.45 2.93
C GLY A 169 10.94 21.74 4.13
N ARG A 170 11.12 20.75 5.02
CA ARG A 170 12.08 20.87 6.14
C ARG A 170 13.52 21.04 5.67
N LEU A 171 13.93 20.28 4.65
CA LEU A 171 15.27 20.42 4.05
C LEU A 171 15.48 21.82 3.46
N ALA A 172 14.53 22.32 2.68
CA ALA A 172 14.59 23.65 2.07
C ALA A 172 14.71 24.75 3.13
N ALA A 173 13.91 24.66 4.21
CA ALA A 173 13.96 25.61 5.32
C ALA A 173 15.32 25.57 6.05
N ALA A 174 15.86 24.39 6.33
CA ALA A 174 17.15 24.23 6.99
C ALA A 174 18.30 24.78 6.14
N LEU A 175 18.29 24.52 4.83
CA LEU A 175 19.29 25.06 3.89
C LEU A 175 19.19 26.58 3.79
N ALA A 176 17.98 27.14 3.76
CA ALA A 176 17.78 28.59 3.75
C ALA A 176 18.27 29.26 5.06
N ALA A 177 18.04 28.63 6.22
CA ALA A 177 18.56 29.12 7.48
C ALA A 177 20.10 29.14 7.48
N LYS A 178 20.75 28.09 6.99
CA LYS A 178 22.22 28.05 6.83
C LYS A 178 22.74 29.03 5.78
N ALA A 179 21.98 29.28 4.72
CA ALA A 179 22.34 30.31 3.74
C ALA A 179 22.44 31.70 4.40
N ALA A 180 21.52 32.03 5.30
CA ALA A 180 21.55 33.29 6.06
C ALA A 180 22.68 33.32 7.09
N GLU A 181 22.91 32.22 7.82
CA GLU A 181 23.99 32.11 8.82
C GLU A 181 25.39 32.25 8.19
N PHE A 182 25.55 31.83 6.93
CA PHE A 182 26.83 31.85 6.21
C PHE A 182 26.98 33.01 5.23
N ASP A 183 26.11 34.03 5.28
CA ASP A 183 26.13 35.10 4.30
C ASP A 183 27.37 36.00 4.41
N ASP A 184 28.06 36.03 5.56
CA ASP A 184 29.29 36.79 5.77
C ASP A 184 30.58 36.01 5.44
N VAL A 185 30.49 34.69 5.23
CA VAL A 185 31.63 33.82 4.96
C VAL A 185 31.99 33.83 3.47
N VAL A 186 33.14 34.43 3.12
CA VAL A 186 33.68 34.41 1.75
C VAL A 186 34.52 33.16 1.52
N LYS A 187 34.30 32.47 0.39
CA LYS A 187 35.06 31.28 -0.05
C LYS A 187 35.52 31.41 -1.50
N ILE A 188 36.50 30.59 -1.89
CA ILE A 188 36.87 30.44 -3.30
C ILE A 188 35.74 29.74 -4.08
N GLY A 189 35.33 30.30 -5.20
CA GLY A 189 34.42 29.63 -6.13
C GLY A 189 35.14 28.52 -6.88
N ARG A 190 34.39 27.53 -7.40
CA ARG A 190 34.94 26.51 -8.30
C ARG A 190 34.07 26.26 -9.51
N THR A 191 34.66 26.33 -10.70
CA THR A 191 34.05 25.91 -11.97
C THR A 191 34.99 24.92 -12.64
N HIS A 192 34.46 23.84 -13.22
CA HIS A 192 35.30 22.71 -13.70
C HIS A 192 36.27 22.16 -12.63
N LEU A 193 35.90 22.26 -11.34
CA LEU A 193 36.72 21.94 -10.18
C LEU A 193 38.02 22.78 -10.04
N GLN A 194 38.20 23.81 -10.86
CA GLN A 194 39.30 24.77 -10.78
C GLN A 194 38.89 26.01 -9.99
N ASP A 195 39.86 26.70 -9.40
CA ASP A 195 39.62 27.94 -8.65
C ASP A 195 39.04 29.03 -9.55
N ALA A 196 38.05 29.75 -9.02
CA ALA A 196 37.33 30.81 -9.72
C ALA A 196 37.18 32.05 -8.82
N VAL A 197 36.43 33.06 -9.28
CA VAL A 197 36.15 34.27 -8.49
C VAL A 197 35.46 33.93 -7.16
N PRO A 198 35.75 34.65 -6.06
CA PRO A 198 35.13 34.39 -4.76
C PRO A 198 33.60 34.51 -4.77
N VAL A 199 32.96 33.71 -3.93
CA VAL A 199 31.51 33.76 -3.63
C VAL A 199 31.31 33.64 -2.13
N ARG A 200 30.13 34.01 -1.62
CA ARG A 200 29.80 33.77 -0.21
C ARG A 200 29.26 32.35 -0.04
N LEU A 201 29.62 31.68 1.05
CA LEU A 201 29.11 30.35 1.36
C LEU A 201 27.58 30.36 1.47
N GLY A 202 27.00 31.44 1.99
CA GLY A 202 25.56 31.68 1.97
C GLY A 202 24.93 31.65 0.57
N GLN A 203 25.59 32.21 -0.46
CA GLN A 203 25.11 32.18 -1.84
C GLN A 203 25.07 30.75 -2.41
N GLU A 204 26.07 29.92 -2.07
CA GLU A 204 26.12 28.51 -2.48
C GLU A 204 24.98 27.72 -1.83
N PHE A 205 24.78 27.88 -0.52
CA PHE A 205 23.67 27.25 0.21
C PHE A 205 22.29 27.73 -0.26
N ALA A 206 22.16 29.01 -0.63
CA ALA A 206 20.93 29.54 -1.21
C ALA A 206 20.55 28.84 -2.52
N GLY A 207 21.56 28.46 -3.33
CA GLY A 207 21.37 27.63 -4.51
C GLY A 207 20.74 26.27 -4.17
N TRP A 208 21.27 25.58 -3.17
CA TRP A 208 20.73 24.29 -2.71
C TRP A 208 19.32 24.43 -2.12
N ALA A 209 19.09 25.47 -1.30
CA ALA A 209 17.77 25.77 -0.76
C ALA A 209 16.74 25.97 -1.87
N ARG A 210 17.10 26.71 -2.93
CA ARG A 210 16.23 26.91 -4.10
C ARG A 210 15.98 25.61 -4.86
N GLN A 211 16.96 24.73 -5.01
CA GLN A 211 16.76 23.42 -5.64
C GLN A 211 15.77 22.56 -4.84
N ALA A 212 15.89 22.54 -3.51
CA ALA A 212 14.96 21.81 -2.64
C ALA A 212 13.53 22.39 -2.72
N ALA A 213 13.39 23.72 -2.67
CA ALA A 213 12.10 24.41 -2.80
C ALA A 213 11.43 24.13 -4.16
N ASN A 214 12.19 24.20 -5.26
CA ASN A 214 11.69 23.83 -6.59
C ASN A 214 11.28 22.35 -6.64
N GLY A 215 11.92 21.48 -5.86
CA GLY A 215 11.52 20.08 -5.69
C GLY A 215 10.11 19.96 -5.11
N VAL A 216 9.80 20.72 -4.06
CA VAL A 216 8.46 20.77 -3.46
C VAL A 216 7.42 21.25 -4.47
N GLU A 217 7.70 22.33 -5.20
CA GLU A 217 6.79 22.86 -6.23
C GLU A 217 6.49 21.83 -7.33
N ARG A 218 7.49 21.05 -7.76
CA ARG A 218 7.33 19.99 -8.77
C ARG A 218 6.50 18.81 -8.25
N LEU A 219 6.69 18.41 -6.99
CA LEU A 219 5.87 17.36 -6.38
C LEU A 219 4.40 17.80 -6.29
N ALA A 220 4.16 19.05 -5.86
CA ALA A 220 2.81 19.59 -5.79
C ALA A 220 2.13 19.61 -7.17
N ALA A 221 2.86 19.98 -8.23
CA ALA A 221 2.34 19.98 -9.60
C ALA A 221 2.02 18.56 -10.11
N ALA A 222 2.76 17.53 -9.67
CA ALA A 222 2.52 16.14 -10.06
C ALA A 222 1.24 15.55 -9.45
N ARG A 223 0.67 16.16 -8.41
CA ARG A 223 -0.57 15.71 -7.77
C ARG A 223 -1.84 16.00 -8.57
N LEU A 224 -1.82 16.98 -9.47
CA LEU A 224 -3.01 17.51 -10.18
C LEU A 224 -3.47 16.62 -11.35
N ARG A 225 -3.30 15.30 -11.26
CA ARG A 225 -3.71 14.36 -12.30
C ARG A 225 -4.52 13.20 -11.74
#